data_AF-A0A178GXJ6-F1
#
_entry.id   AF-A0A178GXJ6-F1
#
_cell.length_a   1.000
_cell.length_b   1.000
_cell.length_c   1.000
_cell.angle_alpha   90.00
_cell.angle_beta   90.00
_cell.angle_gamma   90.00
#
_symmetry.space_group_name_H-M   'P 1'
#
loop_
_entity.id
_entity.type
_entity.pdbx_description
1 polymer ?
#
loop_
_entity_poly.entity_id
_entity_poly.type
_entity_poly.pdbx_seq_one_letter_code
_entity_poly.pdbx_strand_id
1 'polypeptide(L)'
;MLVQLLSKTPKQLKEHCALLSSEEKQSLYNEVLNEVKNTSRDSRGGIDQLKKLSKVAVAIEEITESELLEKFNPLREINIAIYAPEEAKNYLFSLSDSSELYDLKEDREKAIYQAIKSNDRELVKHLMMILTSGDIELEFFKELEMLLSRTYEELKDNLSQDMKNYLGSVDKILEKPYESSNKI
;
A
#
# COMPACT_ATOMS: atom_id res chain seq x y z
N MET A 1 1.06 23.92 10.63
CA MET A 1 1.99 23.07 11.41
C MET A 1 2.73 22.10 10.50
N LEU A 2 2.00 21.46 9.59
CA LEU A 2 2.49 20.50 8.61
C LEU A 2 3.74 20.91 7.82
N VAL A 3 3.85 22.17 7.34
CA VAL A 3 5.01 22.64 6.54
C VAL A 3 6.36 22.40 7.22
N GLN A 4 6.44 22.55 8.55
CA GLN A 4 7.68 22.32 9.32
C GLN A 4 8.01 20.82 9.47
N LEU A 5 7.02 19.95 9.30
CA LEU A 5 7.19 18.50 9.41
C LEU A 5 7.68 17.88 8.11
N LEU A 6 7.35 18.47 6.96
CA LEU A 6 7.73 17.96 5.63
C LEU A 6 9.23 17.87 5.38
N SER A 7 10.07 18.54 6.20
CA SER A 7 11.53 18.49 6.14
C SER A 7 12.17 17.58 7.18
N LYS A 8 11.38 16.99 8.09
CA LYS A 8 11.90 16.15 9.18
C LYS A 8 12.19 14.72 8.70
N THR A 9 13.17 14.10 9.35
CA THR A 9 13.44 12.67 9.19
C THR A 9 12.33 11.82 9.83
N PRO A 10 12.16 10.54 9.44
CA PRO A 10 11.17 9.65 10.06
C PRO A 10 11.28 9.57 11.58
N LYS A 11 12.50 9.51 12.12
CA LYS A 11 12.73 9.49 13.58
C LYS A 11 12.21 10.77 14.25
N GLN A 12 12.55 11.92 13.70
CA GLN A 12 12.09 13.23 14.21
C GLN A 12 10.57 13.40 14.09
N LEU A 13 9.95 12.83 13.05
CA LEU A 13 8.50 12.83 12.89
C LEU A 13 7.83 12.01 14.01
N LYS A 14 8.31 10.79 14.27
CA LYS A 14 7.79 9.96 15.36
C LYS A 14 7.94 10.64 16.73
N GLU A 15 9.12 11.20 17.02
CA GLU A 15 9.39 11.93 18.26
C GLU A 15 8.45 13.14 18.41
N HIS A 16 8.22 13.89 17.33
CA HIS A 16 7.30 15.02 17.36
C HIS A 16 5.85 14.58 17.57
N CYS A 17 5.38 13.59 16.81
CA CYS A 17 3.99 13.13 16.88
C CYS A 17 3.67 12.48 18.23
N ALA A 18 4.66 11.84 18.88
CA ALA A 18 4.50 11.27 20.22
C ALA A 18 4.20 12.31 21.32
N LEU A 19 4.59 13.58 21.11
CA LEU A 19 4.34 14.67 22.05
C LEU A 19 2.96 15.32 21.89
N LEU A 20 2.25 15.01 20.80
CA LEU A 20 0.93 15.55 20.51
C LEU A 20 -0.15 14.83 21.33
N SER A 21 -1.19 15.57 21.71
CA SER A 21 -2.44 15.00 22.19
C SER A 21 -3.19 14.25 21.07
N SER A 22 -4.16 13.41 21.43
CA SER A 22 -4.99 12.69 20.45
C SER A 22 -5.72 13.64 19.49
N GLU A 23 -6.25 14.76 19.99
CA GLU A 23 -6.93 15.78 19.18
C GLU A 23 -5.96 16.45 18.19
N GLU A 24 -4.75 16.76 18.62
CA GLU A 24 -3.72 17.34 17.74
C GLU A 24 -3.26 16.35 16.66
N LYS A 25 -3.13 15.05 16.99
CA LYS A 25 -2.81 14.00 16.02
C LYS A 25 -3.90 13.88 14.95
N GLN A 26 -5.17 13.85 15.36
CA GLN A 26 -6.32 13.83 14.45
C GLN A 26 -6.34 15.07 13.55
N SER A 27 -6.17 16.25 14.13
CA SER A 27 -6.13 17.51 13.39
C SER A 27 -5.01 17.50 12.34
N LEU A 28 -3.80 17.07 12.73
CA LEU A 28 -2.66 16.96 11.82
C LEU A 28 -2.91 15.91 10.72
N TYR A 29 -3.51 14.77 11.04
CA TYR A 29 -3.86 13.75 10.05
C TYR A 29 -4.88 14.27 9.03
N ASN A 30 -5.85 15.07 9.48
CA ASN A 30 -6.81 15.77 8.62
C ASN A 30 -6.13 16.87 7.77
N GLU A 31 -5.15 17.60 8.31
CA GLU A 31 -4.31 18.52 7.52
C GLU A 31 -3.60 17.74 6.39
N VAL A 32 -3.01 16.58 6.69
CA VAL A 32 -2.36 15.73 5.68
C VAL A 32 -3.35 15.27 4.61
N LEU A 33 -4.53 14.78 5.00
CA LEU A 33 -5.59 14.38 4.07
C LEU A 33 -5.97 15.52 3.11
N ASN A 34 -6.13 16.73 3.62
CA ASN A 34 -6.47 17.90 2.80
C ASN A 34 -5.34 18.28 1.84
N GLU A 35 -4.08 18.24 2.28
CA GLU A 35 -2.94 18.53 1.42
C GLU A 35 -2.76 17.47 0.32
N VAL A 36 -2.96 16.18 0.63
CA VAL A 36 -2.89 15.11 -0.37
C VAL A 36 -3.93 15.33 -1.48
N LYS A 37 -5.16 15.71 -1.13
CA LYS A 37 -6.23 16.02 -2.09
C LYS A 37 -5.88 17.17 -3.03
N ASN A 38 -5.13 18.16 -2.54
CA ASN A 38 -4.75 19.36 -3.29
C ASN A 38 -3.42 19.23 -4.02
N THR A 39 -2.67 18.13 -3.81
CA THR A 39 -1.35 17.95 -4.41
C THR A 39 -1.46 17.47 -5.85
N SER A 40 -0.77 18.16 -6.76
CA SER A 40 -0.65 17.77 -8.17
C SER A 40 -0.02 16.38 -8.31
N ARG A 41 -0.62 15.51 -9.12
CA ARG A 41 -0.11 14.14 -9.37
C ARG A 41 0.77 14.06 -10.62
N ASP A 42 0.79 15.11 -11.44
CA ASP A 42 1.41 15.12 -12.76
C ASP A 42 2.75 15.86 -12.80
N SER A 43 3.18 16.42 -11.66
CA SER A 43 4.42 17.19 -11.56
C SER A 43 5.40 16.53 -10.61
N ARG A 44 6.70 16.64 -10.92
CA ARG A 44 7.76 16.16 -10.03
C ARG A 44 7.64 16.75 -8.62
N GLY A 45 7.37 18.05 -8.53
CA GLY A 45 7.20 18.72 -7.24
C GLY A 45 5.99 18.20 -6.45
N GLY A 46 4.91 17.87 -7.13
CA GLY A 46 3.73 17.26 -6.51
C GLY A 46 3.99 15.83 -6.03
N ILE A 47 4.68 15.00 -6.83
CA ILE A 47 5.11 13.66 -6.40
C ILE A 47 6.02 13.72 -5.18
N ASP A 48 7.01 14.63 -5.18
CA ASP A 48 7.91 14.83 -4.04
C ASP A 48 7.15 15.28 -2.78
N GLN A 49 6.08 16.07 -2.96
CA GLN A 49 5.20 16.49 -1.88
C GLN A 49 4.37 15.32 -1.32
N LEU A 50 3.79 14.47 -2.18
CA LEU A 50 3.07 13.26 -1.75
C LEU A 50 3.95 12.34 -0.90
N LYS A 51 5.21 12.14 -1.29
CA LYS A 51 6.18 11.34 -0.52
C LYS A 51 6.43 11.90 0.88
N LYS A 52 6.53 13.22 1.00
CA LYS A 52 6.72 13.87 2.31
C LYS A 52 5.47 13.74 3.18
N LEU A 53 4.28 13.93 2.59
CA LEU A 53 3.00 13.77 3.27
C LEU A 53 2.80 12.34 3.77
N SER A 54 3.16 11.34 2.94
CA SER A 54 3.15 9.92 3.33
C SER A 54 3.99 9.65 4.56
N LYS A 55 5.22 10.18 4.64
CA LYS A 55 6.08 10.01 5.82
C LYS A 55 5.47 10.59 7.09
N VAL A 56 4.77 11.73 6.99
CA VAL A 56 4.08 12.33 8.13
C VAL A 56 2.89 11.46 8.55
N ALA A 57 2.05 11.03 7.60
CA ALA A 57 0.90 10.19 7.89
C ALA A 57 1.28 8.86 8.54
N VAL A 58 2.30 8.16 8.00
CA VAL A 58 2.83 6.92 8.58
C VAL A 58 3.33 7.15 10.00
N ALA A 59 4.07 8.24 10.26
CA ALA A 59 4.55 8.54 11.60
C ALA A 59 3.41 8.78 12.61
N ILE A 60 2.26 9.30 12.16
CA ILE A 60 1.06 9.46 12.98
C ILE A 60 0.37 8.11 13.20
N GLU A 61 0.21 7.31 12.14
CA GLU A 61 -0.41 5.97 12.20
C GLU A 61 0.31 5.03 13.17
N GLU A 62 1.65 5.06 13.19
CA GLU A 62 2.44 4.17 14.07
C GLU A 62 2.32 4.51 15.56
N ILE A 63 1.94 5.74 15.91
CA ILE A 63 1.91 6.24 17.30
C ILE A 63 0.49 6.57 17.78
N THR A 64 -0.51 6.28 16.94
CA THR A 64 -1.92 6.55 17.21
C THR A 64 -2.70 5.27 17.03
N GLU A 65 -3.60 4.98 17.98
CA GLU A 65 -4.51 3.86 17.84
C GLU A 65 -5.39 4.09 16.60
N SER A 66 -5.53 3.05 15.76
CA SER A 66 -6.26 3.14 14.48
C SER A 66 -7.71 3.58 14.64
N GLU A 67 -8.31 3.37 15.81
CA GLU A 67 -9.68 3.77 16.15
C GLU A 67 -9.82 5.29 16.31
N LEU A 68 -8.72 5.97 16.65
CA LEU A 68 -8.68 7.42 16.83
C LEU A 68 -8.45 8.17 15.51
N LEU A 69 -7.94 7.51 14.48
CA LEU A 69 -7.85 8.11 13.15
C LEU A 69 -9.18 7.83 12.42
N GLU A 70 -9.77 8.85 11.79
CA GLU A 70 -10.87 8.58 10.85
C GLU A 70 -10.38 7.50 9.87
N LYS A 71 -11.20 6.47 9.61
CA LYS A 71 -10.83 5.25 8.86
C LYS A 71 -10.31 5.47 7.42
N PHE A 72 -10.13 6.71 7.00
CA PHE A 72 -9.60 7.07 5.69
C PHE A 72 -8.10 7.30 5.76
N ASN A 73 -7.34 6.34 5.24
CA ASN A 73 -5.95 6.53 4.85
C ASN A 73 -5.84 7.68 3.82
N PRO A 74 -5.14 8.79 4.14
CA PRO A 74 -4.95 9.95 3.28
C PRO A 74 -4.48 9.65 1.87
N LEU A 75 -3.68 8.59 1.70
CA LEU A 75 -3.06 8.24 0.44
C LEU A 75 -3.68 7.02 -0.23
N ARG A 76 -4.78 6.46 0.30
CA ARG A 76 -5.42 5.22 -0.20
C ARG A 76 -5.65 5.16 -1.72
N GLU A 77 -5.91 6.30 -2.34
CA GLU A 77 -6.22 6.40 -3.77
C GLU A 77 -5.00 6.69 -4.66
N ILE A 78 -3.79 6.73 -4.08
CA ILE A 78 -2.57 6.93 -4.85
C ILE A 78 -2.22 5.64 -5.57
N ASN A 79 -2.36 5.68 -6.89
CA ASN A 79 -2.00 4.63 -7.85
C ASN A 79 -1.60 5.37 -9.14
N ILE A 80 -0.33 5.77 -9.22
CA ILE A 80 0.18 6.69 -10.24
C ILE A 80 1.30 6.01 -11.03
N ALA A 81 1.08 5.83 -12.33
CA ALA A 81 2.12 5.47 -13.28
C ALA A 81 2.78 6.75 -13.82
N ILE A 82 4.10 6.86 -13.70
CA ILE A 82 4.87 8.02 -14.18
C ILE A 82 5.56 7.65 -15.48
N TYR A 83 5.03 8.17 -16.57
CA TYR A 83 5.58 8.00 -17.91
C TYR A 83 6.53 9.15 -18.26
N ALA A 84 7.70 8.82 -18.78
CA ALA A 84 8.49 9.73 -19.60
C ALA A 84 8.10 9.50 -21.07
N PRO A 85 8.38 10.44 -22.00
CA PRO A 85 7.93 10.37 -23.39
C PRO A 85 8.26 9.06 -24.14
N GLU A 86 9.22 8.27 -23.65
CA GLU A 86 9.68 7.04 -24.31
C GLU A 86 9.56 5.78 -23.44
N GLU A 87 9.32 5.87 -22.13
CA GLU A 87 9.28 4.70 -21.22
C GLU A 87 8.46 4.96 -19.95
N ALA A 88 7.78 3.93 -19.41
CA ALA A 88 7.25 3.98 -18.05
C ALA A 88 8.42 3.92 -17.05
N LYS A 89 8.71 5.03 -16.35
CA LYS A 89 9.92 5.15 -15.52
C LYS A 89 9.70 4.87 -14.05
N ASN A 90 8.46 4.96 -13.57
CA ASN A 90 8.18 4.74 -12.17
C ASN A 90 6.71 4.38 -11.94
N TYR A 91 6.47 3.71 -10.82
CA TYR A 91 5.16 3.43 -10.30
C TYR A 91 5.11 3.83 -8.83
N LEU A 92 4.11 4.63 -8.45
CA LEU A 92 3.90 5.09 -7.10
C LEU A 92 2.51 4.67 -6.64
N PHE A 93 2.43 3.89 -5.57
CA PHE A 93 1.16 3.42 -5.04
C PHE A 93 1.15 3.36 -3.52
N SER A 94 -0.04 3.34 -2.92
CA SER A 94 -0.24 3.00 -1.50
C SER A 94 -1.08 1.73 -1.38
N LEU A 95 -1.14 1.18 -0.17
CA LEU A 95 -2.05 0.09 0.17
C LEU A 95 -3.20 0.60 1.04
N SER A 96 -4.31 -0.13 1.08
CA SER A 96 -5.51 0.33 1.79
C SER A 96 -5.34 0.47 3.31
N ASP A 97 -4.38 -0.25 3.88
CA ASP A 97 -4.13 -0.38 5.31
C ASP A 97 -3.05 0.58 5.85
N SER A 98 -2.34 1.31 4.99
CA SER A 98 -1.31 2.27 5.42
C SER A 98 -1.14 3.43 4.45
N SER A 99 -0.84 4.61 5.00
CA SER A 99 -0.42 5.78 4.24
C SER A 99 0.98 5.66 3.61
N GLU A 100 1.68 4.55 3.79
CA GLU A 100 2.98 4.35 3.17
C GLU A 100 2.86 4.36 1.64
N LEU A 101 3.72 5.15 1.00
CA LEU A 101 3.88 5.17 -0.44
C LEU A 101 5.06 4.29 -0.86
N TYR A 102 4.76 3.37 -1.76
CA TYR A 102 5.72 2.49 -2.40
C TYR A 102 6.11 3.08 -3.75
N ASP A 103 7.39 3.44 -3.88
CA ASP A 103 7.98 3.97 -5.09
C ASP A 103 8.86 2.90 -5.72
N LEU A 104 8.45 2.40 -6.88
CA LEU A 104 9.11 1.32 -7.59
C LEU A 104 10.56 1.65 -8.00
N LYS A 105 10.87 2.93 -8.22
CA LYS A 105 12.21 3.37 -8.62
C LYS A 105 13.14 3.55 -7.42
N GLU A 106 12.62 4.00 -6.28
CA GLU A 106 13.42 4.20 -5.07
C GLU A 106 13.65 2.91 -4.29
N ASP A 107 12.65 2.04 -4.18
CA ASP A 107 12.73 0.78 -3.44
C ASP A 107 11.95 -0.33 -4.16
N ARG A 108 12.57 -0.83 -5.22
CA ARG A 108 11.95 -1.78 -6.15
C ARG A 108 11.54 -3.09 -5.47
N GLU A 109 12.42 -3.67 -4.65
CA GLU A 109 12.17 -4.94 -3.98
C GLU A 109 11.00 -4.82 -3.01
N LYS A 110 10.99 -3.78 -2.15
CA LYS A 110 9.89 -3.55 -1.21
C LYS A 110 8.57 -3.26 -1.94
N ALA A 111 8.59 -2.46 -3.00
CA ALA A 111 7.39 -2.17 -3.78
C ALA A 111 6.80 -3.45 -4.42
N ILE A 112 7.62 -4.28 -5.06
CA ILE A 112 7.17 -5.54 -5.66
C ILE A 112 6.61 -6.48 -4.60
N TYR A 113 7.34 -6.67 -3.50
CA TYR A 113 6.91 -7.53 -2.39
C TYR A 113 5.54 -7.11 -1.84
N GLN A 114 5.36 -5.81 -1.55
CA GLN A 114 4.12 -5.31 -0.95
C GLN A 114 2.94 -5.33 -1.92
N ALA A 115 3.18 -5.09 -3.21
CA ALA A 115 2.14 -5.25 -4.24
C ALA A 115 1.67 -6.70 -4.38
N ILE A 116 2.57 -7.68 -4.33
CA ILE A 116 2.21 -9.11 -4.38
C ILE A 116 1.48 -9.51 -3.09
N LYS A 117 2.04 -9.13 -1.94
CA LYS A 117 1.51 -9.46 -0.62
C LYS A 117 0.10 -8.92 -0.39
N SER A 118 -0.24 -7.75 -0.94
CA SER A 118 -1.57 -7.16 -0.80
C SER A 118 -2.69 -7.98 -1.46
N ASN A 119 -2.33 -8.90 -2.38
CA ASN A 119 -3.26 -9.68 -3.19
C ASN A 119 -4.25 -8.81 -4.00
N ASP A 120 -3.89 -7.55 -4.27
CA ASP A 120 -4.65 -6.68 -5.16
C ASP A 120 -4.27 -6.99 -6.61
N ARG A 121 -5.18 -7.70 -7.30
CA ARG A 121 -4.97 -8.15 -8.68
C ARG A 121 -4.76 -6.99 -9.66
N GLU A 122 -5.44 -5.86 -9.48
CA GLU A 122 -5.31 -4.72 -10.40
C GLU A 122 -3.99 -3.98 -10.15
N LEU A 123 -3.60 -3.82 -8.89
CA LEU A 123 -2.27 -3.30 -8.52
C LEU A 123 -1.15 -4.14 -9.13
N VAL A 124 -1.21 -5.47 -8.98
CA VAL A 124 -0.21 -6.38 -9.55
C VAL A 124 -0.18 -6.31 -11.07
N LYS A 125 -1.33 -6.22 -11.74
CA LYS A 125 -1.39 -6.02 -13.19
C LYS A 125 -0.73 -4.71 -13.62
N HIS A 126 -1.03 -3.60 -12.94
CA HIS A 126 -0.43 -2.29 -13.24
C HIS A 126 1.08 -2.31 -13.05
N LEU A 127 1.55 -2.90 -11.95
CA LEU A 127 2.97 -3.11 -11.69
C LEU A 127 3.63 -3.92 -12.83
N MET A 128 3.03 -5.04 -13.23
CA MET A 128 3.55 -5.88 -14.31
C MET A 128 3.59 -5.15 -15.65
N MET A 129 2.55 -4.38 -16.00
CA MET A 129 2.55 -3.58 -17.23
C MET A 129 3.70 -2.58 -17.25
N ILE A 130 3.96 -1.89 -16.13
CA ILE A 130 5.06 -0.91 -16.05
C ILE A 130 6.41 -1.61 -16.19
N LEU A 131 6.61 -2.70 -15.45
CA LEU A 131 7.85 -3.46 -15.48
C LEU A 131 8.15 -4.11 -16.86
N THR A 132 7.10 -4.39 -17.64
CA THR A 132 7.22 -5.04 -18.96
C THR A 132 7.14 -4.07 -20.15
N SER A 133 6.98 -2.76 -19.90
CA SER A 133 6.78 -1.76 -20.95
C SER A 133 8.05 -1.17 -21.57
N GLY A 134 9.24 -1.55 -21.09
CA GLY A 134 10.54 -1.22 -21.72
C GLY A 134 11.09 -2.36 -22.58
N ASP A 135 12.29 -2.20 -23.14
CA ASP A 135 13.06 -3.31 -23.69
C ASP A 135 13.38 -4.29 -22.56
N ILE A 136 12.55 -5.34 -22.42
CA ILE A 136 12.66 -6.27 -21.31
C ILE A 136 13.92 -7.11 -21.51
N GLU A 137 15.01 -6.72 -20.85
CA GLU A 137 16.21 -7.53 -20.79
C GLU A 137 15.91 -8.84 -20.07
N LEU A 138 16.50 -9.94 -20.54
CA LEU A 138 16.28 -11.28 -19.98
C LEU A 138 16.60 -11.35 -18.47
N GLU A 139 17.53 -10.48 -18.00
CA GLU A 139 17.88 -10.30 -16.59
C GLU A 139 16.68 -9.86 -15.73
N PHE A 140 15.75 -9.07 -16.27
CA PHE A 140 14.54 -8.64 -15.58
C PHE A 140 13.65 -9.84 -15.20
N PHE A 141 13.46 -10.79 -16.12
CA PHE A 141 12.64 -11.98 -15.86
C PHE A 141 13.28 -12.90 -14.83
N LYS A 142 14.61 -13.03 -14.82
CA LYS A 142 15.33 -13.79 -13.79
C LYS A 142 15.18 -13.14 -12.41
N GLU A 143 15.29 -11.82 -12.34
CA GLU A 143 15.10 -11.06 -11.09
C GLU A 143 13.66 -11.21 -10.57
N LEU A 144 12.67 -11.09 -11.47
CA LEU A 144 11.26 -11.29 -11.13
C LEU A 144 10.97 -12.73 -10.68
N GLU A 145 11.49 -13.73 -11.38
CA GLU A 145 11.36 -15.15 -11.00
C GLU A 145 11.97 -15.40 -9.61
N MET A 146 13.14 -14.81 -9.33
CA MET A 146 13.79 -14.93 -8.03
C MET A 146 12.97 -14.29 -6.91
N LEU A 147 12.44 -13.08 -7.13
CA LEU A 147 11.58 -12.37 -6.18
C LEU A 147 10.28 -13.14 -5.93
N LEU A 148 9.59 -13.58 -6.99
CA LEU A 148 8.37 -14.37 -6.89
C LEU A 148 8.62 -15.69 -6.15
N SER A 149 9.74 -16.36 -6.41
CA SER A 149 10.09 -17.61 -5.73
C SER A 149 10.37 -17.39 -4.24
N ARG A 150 11.08 -16.31 -3.87
CA ARG A 150 11.32 -15.96 -2.47
C ARG A 150 10.03 -15.60 -1.75
N THR A 151 9.23 -14.73 -2.34
CA THR A 151 7.92 -14.34 -1.78
C THR A 151 7.00 -15.55 -1.64
N TYR A 152 7.01 -16.47 -2.61
CA TYR A 152 6.28 -17.72 -2.50
C TYR A 152 6.73 -18.55 -1.29
N GLU A 153 8.04 -18.81 -1.14
CA GLU A 153 8.53 -19.60 0.00
C GLU A 153 8.23 -18.93 1.36
N GLU A 154 8.29 -17.59 1.45
CA GLU A 154 7.90 -16.87 2.66
C GLU A 154 6.40 -16.97 2.98
N LEU A 155 5.54 -16.98 1.95
CA LEU A 155 4.09 -16.99 2.13
C LEU A 155 3.49 -18.41 2.16
N LYS A 156 4.21 -19.43 1.69
CA LYS A 156 3.73 -20.79 1.45
C LYS A 156 3.14 -21.47 2.68
N ASP A 157 3.73 -21.26 3.86
CA ASP A 157 3.23 -21.83 5.09
C ASP A 157 1.87 -21.24 5.48
N ASN A 158 1.70 -19.92 5.32
CA ASN A 158 0.44 -19.23 5.54
C ASN A 158 -0.60 -19.58 4.45
N LEU A 159 -0.19 -19.63 3.18
CA LEU A 159 -1.02 -20.05 2.04
C LEU A 159 -1.57 -21.47 2.22
N SER A 160 -0.73 -22.39 2.70
CA SER A 160 -1.15 -23.78 2.99
C SER A 160 -2.19 -23.82 4.10
N GLN A 161 -2.02 -23.00 5.14
CA GLN A 161 -2.96 -22.91 6.24
C GLN A 161 -4.29 -22.26 5.82
N ASP A 162 -4.24 -21.19 5.05
CA ASP A 162 -5.42 -20.50 4.53
C ASP A 162 -6.22 -21.37 3.55
N MET A 163 -5.54 -22.13 2.68
CA MET A 163 -6.20 -23.12 1.80
C MET A 163 -6.83 -24.26 2.59
N LYS A 164 -6.20 -24.75 3.65
CA LYS A 164 -6.81 -25.77 4.54
C LYS A 164 -8.03 -25.23 5.25
N ASN A 165 -7.97 -23.99 5.74
CA ASN A 165 -9.09 -23.31 6.39
C ASN A 165 -10.25 -23.11 5.40
N TYR A 166 -9.95 -22.71 4.17
CA TYR A 166 -10.94 -22.55 3.10
C TYR A 166 -11.63 -23.87 2.75
N LEU A 167 -10.86 -24.94 2.50
CA LEU A 167 -11.41 -26.28 2.20
C LEU A 167 -12.27 -26.82 3.35
N GLY A 168 -11.81 -26.70 4.59
CA GLY A 168 -12.59 -27.10 5.76
C GLY A 168 -13.85 -26.25 6.00
N SER A 169 -13.90 -25.02 5.48
CA SER A 169 -15.09 -24.18 5.51
C SER A 169 -16.12 -24.57 4.43
N VAL A 170 -15.65 -25.04 3.26
CA VAL A 170 -16.51 -25.53 2.18
C VAL A 170 -17.18 -26.85 2.58
N ASP A 171 -16.46 -27.76 3.23
CA ASP A 171 -17.04 -29.02 3.73
C ASP A 171 -18.16 -28.78 4.76
N LYS A 172 -18.00 -27.78 5.64
CA LYS A 172 -19.05 -27.38 6.60
C LYS A 172 -20.28 -26.74 5.96
N ILE A 173 -20.15 -26.18 4.76
CA ILE A 173 -21.29 -25.61 4.01
C ILE A 173 -22.07 -26.74 3.31
N LEU A 174 -21.38 -27.79 2.86
CA LEU A 174 -21.99 -28.95 2.20
C LEU A 174 -22.65 -29.93 3.19
N GLU A 175 -22.30 -29.88 4.48
CA GLU A 175 -22.95 -30.67 5.54
C GLU A 175 -24.22 -30.05 6.14
N LYS A 176 -24.64 -28.85 5.72
CA LYS A 176 -25.95 -28.31 6.16
C LYS A 176 -27.08 -29.06 5.45
N PRO A 177 -27.97 -29.76 6.17
CA PRO A 177 -29.12 -30.40 5.54
C PRO A 177 -30.01 -29.31 4.93
N TYR A 178 -30.46 -29.54 3.70
CA TYR A 178 -31.54 -28.80 3.07
C TYR A 178 -32.78 -28.89 3.99
N GLU A 179 -33.04 -27.86 4.80
CA GLU A 179 -34.35 -27.71 5.43
C GLU A 179 -35.35 -27.33 4.33
N SER A 180 -36.03 -28.35 3.81
CA SER A 180 -37.16 -28.19 2.91
C SER A 180 -38.29 -27.46 3.64
N SER A 181 -38.33 -26.14 3.48
CA SER A 181 -39.45 -25.31 3.88
C SER A 181 -40.59 -25.46 2.86
N ASN A 182 -41.34 -26.57 2.96
CA ASN A 182 -42.65 -26.69 2.32
C ASN A 182 -43.73 -26.26 3.31
N LYS A 183 -44.07 -24.97 3.28
CA LYS A 183 -45.36 -24.35 3.63
C LYS A 183 -45.38 -23.04 2.81
N ILE A 184 -46.31 -22.77 1.90
CA ILE A 184 -47.75 -23.08 1.79
C ILE A 184 -48.06 -23.35 0.31
#